data_AF-X0VQU8-F1
#
_entry.id   AF-X0VQU8-F1
#
_cell.length_a   1.000
_cell.length_b   1.000
_cell.length_c   1.000
_cell.angle_alpha   90.00
_cell.angle_beta   90.00
_cell.angle_gamma   90.00
#
_symmetry.space_group_name_H-M   'P 1'
#
loop_
_entity.id
_entity.type
_entity.pdbx_description
1 polymer ?
#
loop_
_entity_poly.entity_id
_entity_poly.type
_entity_poly.pdbx_seq_one_letter_code
_entity_poly.pdbx_strand_id
1 'polypeptide(L)'
;MTVKRRTRAFWRQVVAEVERGGTIASTARAHGVRPKTLAWWRWTLRREAEPTPKSARLLPVVLSPGFTAAPKTFAHEAIAIELREGVS
;
A
#
# COMPACT_ATOMS: atom_id res chain seq x y z
N MET A 1 8.04 -4.63 28.70
CA MET A 1 6.69 -5.00 28.21
C MET A 1 6.83 -5.87 26.97
N THR A 2 6.52 -7.15 27.06
CA THR A 2 6.61 -8.07 25.92
C THR A 2 5.49 -7.77 24.93
N VAL A 3 5.81 -7.18 23.78
CA VAL A 3 4.82 -6.89 22.75
C VAL A 3 4.37 -8.21 22.14
N LYS A 4 3.22 -8.73 22.60
CA LYS A 4 2.60 -9.92 22.04
C LYS A 4 2.33 -9.63 20.56
N ARG A 5 3.09 -10.27 19.66
CA ARG A 5 2.90 -10.10 18.22
C ARG A 5 1.49 -10.55 17.87
N ARG A 6 0.70 -9.63 17.31
CA ARG A 6 -0.64 -9.92 16.82
C ARG A 6 -0.54 -10.88 15.63
N THR A 7 -1.30 -11.96 15.68
CA THR A 7 -1.30 -12.98 14.64
C THR A 7 -2.02 -12.48 13.38
N ARG A 8 -1.81 -13.17 12.27
CA ARG A 8 -2.50 -12.86 11.01
C ARG A 8 -4.02 -13.05 11.11
N ALA A 9 -4.46 -14.07 11.87
CA ALA A 9 -5.88 -14.33 12.11
C ALA A 9 -6.56 -13.16 12.83
N PHE A 10 -5.88 -12.54 13.80
CA PHE A 10 -6.35 -11.32 14.45
C PHE A 10 -6.60 -10.21 13.42
N TRP A 11 -5.65 -9.94 12.52
CA TRP A 11 -5.82 -8.89 11.52
C TRP A 11 -6.96 -9.16 10.54
N ARG A 12 -7.17 -10.42 10.15
CA ARG A 12 -8.33 -10.80 9.32
C ARG A 12 -9.65 -10.47 10.01
N GLN A 13 -9.79 -10.79 11.30
CA GLN A 13 -10.99 -10.50 12.06
C GLN A 13 -11.26 -8.99 12.16
N VAL A 14 -10.24 -8.20 12.52
CA VAL A 14 -10.37 -6.74 12.67
C VAL A 14 -10.68 -6.06 11.33
N VAL A 15 -10.05 -6.50 10.23
CA VAL A 15 -10.35 -5.97 8.89
C VAL A 15 -11.76 -6.33 8.44
N ALA A 16 -12.24 -7.54 8.71
CA ALA A 16 -13.62 -7.94 8.38
C ALA A 16 -14.67 -7.10 9.13
N GLU A 17 -14.37 -6.58 10.32
CA GLU A 17 -15.25 -5.64 11.02
C GLU A 17 -15.35 -4.29 10.30
N VAL A 18 -14.22 -3.77 9.81
CA VAL A 18 -14.19 -2.56 8.98
C VAL A 18 -14.98 -2.76 7.68
N GLU A 19 -14.83 -3.92 7.03
CA GLU A 19 -15.50 -4.19 5.77
C GLU A 19 -17.01 -4.42 5.90
N ARG A 20 -17.50 -4.81 7.08
CA ARG A 20 -18.93 -4.88 7.40
C ARG A 20 -19.59 -3.51 7.66
N GLY A 21 -18.84 -2.41 7.57
CA GLY A 21 -19.34 -1.05 7.74
C GLY A 21 -18.71 -0.27 8.90
N GLY A 22 -17.76 -0.86 9.62
CA GLY A 22 -16.98 -0.14 10.63
C GLY A 22 -16.02 0.87 10.01
N THR A 23 -15.69 1.93 10.75
CA THR A 23 -14.61 2.85 10.35
C THR A 23 -13.26 2.35 10.85
N ILE A 24 -12.18 2.64 10.10
CA ILE A 24 -10.81 2.33 10.54
C ILE A 24 -10.54 2.92 11.93
N ALA A 25 -10.98 4.15 12.20
CA ALA A 25 -10.69 4.84 13.45
C ALA A 25 -11.43 4.21 14.65
N SER A 26 -12.72 3.91 14.50
CA SER A 26 -13.53 3.29 15.57
C SER A 26 -13.03 1.88 15.88
N THR A 27 -12.81 1.06 14.85
CA THR A 27 -12.35 -0.32 15.01
C THR A 27 -10.91 -0.34 15.54
N ALA A 28 -10.04 0.57 15.11
CA ALA A 28 -8.69 0.66 15.65
C ALA A 28 -8.68 0.96 17.16
N ARG A 29 -9.53 1.89 17.60
CA ARG A 29 -9.70 2.21 19.02
C ARG A 29 -10.22 1.01 19.81
N ALA A 30 -11.26 0.33 19.31
CA ALA A 30 -11.86 -0.83 19.98
C ALA A 30 -10.85 -1.98 20.21
N HIS A 31 -9.93 -2.18 19.27
CA HIS A 31 -8.93 -3.26 19.33
C HIS A 31 -7.54 -2.81 19.83
N GLY A 32 -7.40 -1.56 20.27
CA GLY A 32 -6.14 -1.00 20.77
C GLY A 32 -5.00 -1.04 19.75
N VAL A 33 -5.33 -0.86 18.46
CA VAL A 33 -4.36 -0.83 17.35
C VAL A 33 -4.21 0.60 16.83
N ARG A 34 -3.09 0.89 16.18
CA ARG A 34 -2.92 2.16 15.46
C ARG A 34 -3.76 2.16 14.18
N PRO A 35 -4.52 3.23 13.89
CA PRO A 35 -5.32 3.34 12.65
C PRO A 35 -4.52 3.10 11.38
N LYS A 36 -3.30 3.68 11.30
CA LYS A 36 -2.39 3.50 10.15
C LYS A 36 -1.99 2.04 9.94
N THR A 37 -1.75 1.30 11.03
CA THR A 37 -1.41 -0.14 10.96
C THR A 37 -2.60 -0.96 10.48
N LEU A 38 -3.81 -0.64 10.95
CA LEU A 38 -5.03 -1.30 10.48
C LEU A 38 -5.31 -1.01 8.99
N ALA A 39 -5.11 0.24 8.54
CA ALA A 39 -5.24 0.60 7.13
C ALA A 39 -4.25 -0.16 6.25
N TRP A 40 -3.00 -0.29 6.69
CA TRP A 40 -1.99 -1.10 5.99
C TRP A 40 -2.40 -2.57 5.90
N TRP A 41 -2.83 -3.19 7.01
CA TRP A 41 -3.29 -4.58 7.00
C TRP A 41 -4.50 -4.81 6.10
N ARG A 42 -5.44 -3.87 6.03
CA ARG A 42 -6.56 -3.93 5.10
C ARG A 42 -6.08 -3.97 3.65
N TRP A 43 -5.15 -3.09 3.28
CA TRP A 43 -4.56 -3.10 1.94
C TRP A 43 -3.81 -4.40 1.65
N THR A 44 -2.97 -4.87 2.58
CA THR A 44 -2.18 -6.10 2.44
C THR A 44 -3.08 -7.32 2.24
N LEU A 45 -4.12 -7.47 3.06
CA LEU A 45 -5.03 -8.62 2.98
C LEU A 45 -5.86 -8.62 1.70
N ARG A 46 -6.25 -7.45 1.18
CA ARG A 46 -6.93 -7.34 -0.11
C ARG A 46 -6.05 -7.80 -1.26
N ARG A 47 -4.78 -7.37 -1.28
CA ARG A 47 -3.82 -7.78 -2.32
C ARG A 47 -3.51 -9.27 -2.34
N GLU A 48 -3.58 -9.92 -1.18
CA GLU A 48 -3.41 -11.37 -1.09
C GLU A 48 -4.67 -12.15 -1.49
N ALA A 49 -5.86 -11.56 -1.28
CA ALA A 49 -7.12 -12.14 -1.70
C ALA A 49 -7.36 -11.99 -3.20
N GLU A 50 -6.82 -10.92 -3.80
CA GLU A 50 -6.77 -10.81 -5.25
C GLU A 50 -5.96 -11.97 -5.82
N PRO A 51 -6.53 -12.74 -6.76
CA PRO A 51 -5.74 -13.75 -7.46
C PRO A 51 -4.56 -13.04 -8.09
N THR A 52 -3.34 -13.41 -7.70
CA THR A 52 -2.12 -12.93 -8.35
C THR A 52 -2.35 -13.09 -9.85
N PRO A 53 -2.30 -12.03 -10.66
CA PRO A 53 -2.55 -12.16 -12.09
C PRO A 53 -1.53 -13.18 -12.60
N LYS A 54 -2.00 -14.39 -12.92
CA LYS A 54 -1.15 -15.54 -13.31
C LYS A 54 -0.26 -15.19 -14.51
N SER A 55 -0.64 -14.16 -15.25
CA SER A 55 0.24 -13.33 -16.06
C SER A 55 -0.47 -11.99 -16.25
N ALA A 56 0.18 -10.87 -15.92
CA ALA A 56 -0.27 -9.61 -16.47
C ALA A 56 -0.06 -9.71 -17.99
N ARG A 57 -1.15 -9.87 -18.76
CA ARG A 57 -1.06 -9.94 -20.21
C ARG A 57 -0.71 -8.55 -20.73
N LEU A 58 0.49 -8.38 -21.26
CA LEU A 58 0.84 -7.19 -22.03
C LEU A 58 -0.04 -7.16 -23.28
N LEU A 59 -0.78 -6.07 -23.46
CA LEU A 59 -1.57 -5.84 -24.67
C LEU A 59 -0.69 -5.10 -25.69
N PRO A 60 -0.73 -5.49 -26.97
CA PRO A 60 0.02 -4.78 -28.00
C PRO A 60 -0.52 -3.35 -28.12
N VAL A 61 0.38 -2.37 -28.07
CA VAL A 61 0.06 -0.97 -28.34
C VAL A 61 0.21 -0.76 -29.84
N VAL A 62 -0.89 -0.52 -30.54
CA VAL A 62 -0.86 -0.13 -31.95
C VAL A 62 -0.74 1.40 -32.00
N LEU A 63 0.37 1.88 -32.56
CA LEU A 63 0.60 3.31 -32.76
C LEU A 63 -0.02 3.74 -34.10
N SER A 64 -0.74 4.85 -34.11
CA SER A 64 -1.27 5.42 -35.34
C SER A 64 -0.13 5.91 -36.26
N PRO A 65 -0.30 5.87 -37.58
CA PRO A 65 0.63 6.49 -38.51
C PRO A 65 0.85 7.96 -38.13
N GLY A 66 2.12 8.38 -37.97
CA GLY A 66 2.48 9.73 -37.52
C GLY A 66 2.71 9.88 -36.02
N PHE A 67 2.56 8.81 -35.22
CA PHE A 67 2.99 8.85 -33.82
C PHE A 67 4.52 8.92 -33.74
N THR A 68 5.03 10.08 -33.35
CA THR A 68 6.42 10.25 -32.91
C THR A 68 6.45 10.27 -31.40
N ALA A 69 7.13 9.31 -30.77
CA ALA A 69 7.42 9.38 -29.34
C ALA A 69 8.28 10.63 -29.11
N ALA A 70 7.69 11.67 -28.52
CA ALA A 70 8.45 12.83 -28.11
C ALA A 70 9.50 12.37 -27.09
N PRO A 71 10.79 12.70 -27.26
CA PRO A 71 11.75 12.49 -26.18
C PRO A 71 11.26 13.32 -25.00
N LYS A 72 10.86 12.64 -23.92
CA LYS A 72 10.64 13.32 -22.64
C LYS A 72 12.02 13.67 -22.12
N THR A 73 12.50 14.86 -22.47
CA THR A 73 13.63 15.46 -21.78
C THR A 73 13.15 15.79 -20.38
N PHE A 74 13.46 14.91 -19.43
CA PHE A 74 13.28 15.24 -18.02
C PHE A 74 14.32 16.30 -17.67
N ALA A 75 13.87 17.47 -17.26
CA ALA A 75 14.76 18.44 -16.61
C ALA A 75 15.15 17.83 -15.26
N HIS A 76 16.41 17.47 -15.11
CA HIS A 76 16.94 16.95 -13.86
C HIS A 76 17.50 18.14 -13.09
N GLU A 77 16.79 18.56 -12.04
CA GLU A 77 17.35 19.46 -11.04
C GLU A 77 18.00 18.62 -9.95
N ALA A 78 19.25 18.92 -9.61
CA ALA A 78 19.96 18.22 -8.55
C ALA A 78 19.32 18.57 -7.20
N ILE A 79 18.74 17.57 -6.53
CA ILE A 79 18.20 17.76 -5.18
C ILE A 79 19.29 17.38 -4.19
N ALA A 80 19.73 18.35 -3.37
CA ALA A 80 20.61 18.07 -2.24
C ALA A 80 19.80 17.43 -1.11
N ILE A 81 20.19 16.21 -0.71
CA ILE A 81 19.61 15.49 0.41
C ILE A 81 20.61 15.56 1.56
N GLU A 82 20.30 16.35 2.58
CA GLU A 82 21.07 16.34 3.82
C GLU A 82 20.60 15.19 4.71
N LEU A 83 21.47 14.22 4.93
CA LEU A 83 21.27 13.15 5.89
C LEU A 83 21.58 13.70 7.28
N ARG A 84 20.54 13.91 8.11
CA ARG A 84 20.74 14.17 9.53
C ARG A 84 21.19 12.89 10.21
N GLU A 85 22.46 12.85 10.60
CA GLU A 85 22.94 11.81 11.51
C GLU A 85 22.34 12.01 12.91
N GLY A 86 21.83 10.92 13.47
CA GLY A 86 21.75 10.66 14.90
C GLY A 86 20.94 11.62 15.77
N VAL A 87 19.72 11.22 16.12
CA VAL A 87 19.13 11.62 17.41
C VAL A 87 19.79 10.74 18.47
N SER A 88 20.58 11.35 19.35
CA SER A 88 21.19 10.71 20.53
C SER A 88 20.17 10.39 21.60
#